data_AF-A0A968LW57-F1
#
_entry.id   AF-A0A968LW57-F1
#
_cell.length_a   1.000
_cell.length_b   1.000
_cell.length_c   1.000
_cell.angle_alpha   90.00
_cell.angle_beta   90.00
_cell.angle_gamma   90.00
#
_symmetry.space_group_name_H-M   'P 1'
#
loop_
_entity.id
_entity.type
_entity.pdbx_description
1 polymer ?
#
loop_
_entity_poly.entity_id
_entity_poly.type
_entity_poly.pdbx_seq_one_letter_code
_entity_poly.pdbx_strand_id
1 'polypeptide(L)'
;MYDDVELPQLPVEELVCSEALPDSVISLIQRHHEFGPALNLKLIDWLVRSAQRKQVDTAVFQSDLDLLTWFWHDHVQDSQDSSNLGQVLIRIAKELADRFTPDLPRDFDPLIGEALHTLVRRDCLRIVSGRLATTHRFVGDCARFYYLRGNRREIESEQLVEWLQNPFWVQPIRWFALQLALESSEGDTWQEFLYEALEGEHLQLLDLLLDGAILSKQPGSVLQGCPDENLPFVIERLITRLLAIATEPYPFHADGSQSTPLRTRIAIQEQITGIPKPDLWEPVWHWLLSQTPEAVIEESCIVFRAAEAWLNWSVHARSFSLRSEVANFTLDLAQAVLLPDPNPEHTWATRHRLRDFESNAFACIVFSLRIILDRSIWFLRVLAGREIVPANRLEPRQEIIGTTPSDDLLRMLRGNGVLQPGHPNGPVAEVNQQFRKFMLRQNGFYLNAVILTHPQLGVELFLALTIQPPHYLYERVQRNYDVLDRDRGTAGSDDIDVCTFKFLPLLSLLQIAEGIAISIVENSLQT
;
A
#
# COMPACT_ATOMS: atom_id res chain seq x y z
N MET A 1 -11.35 8.42 15.74
CA MET A 1 -10.27 7.72 16.42
C MET A 1 -10.90 6.58 17.19
N TYR A 2 -10.94 5.40 16.58
CA TYR A 2 -11.12 4.17 17.33
C TYR A 2 -9.71 3.81 17.81
N ASP A 3 -9.53 3.61 19.11
CA ASP A 3 -8.30 2.99 19.60
C ASP A 3 -8.23 1.61 18.94
N ASP A 4 -7.17 1.36 18.18
CA ASP A 4 -6.91 0.06 17.55
C ASP A 4 -6.77 -0.97 18.67
N VAL A 5 -7.85 -1.70 18.94
CA VAL A 5 -7.80 -2.89 19.78
C VAL A 5 -6.98 -3.91 19.02
N GLU A 6 -5.68 -3.99 19.33
CA GLU A 6 -4.81 -5.04 18.81
C GLU A 6 -5.43 -6.39 19.16
N LEU A 7 -5.90 -7.09 18.14
CA LEU A 7 -6.37 -8.46 18.31
C LEU A 7 -5.17 -9.31 18.78
N PRO A 8 -5.37 -10.23 19.74
CA PRO A 8 -4.28 -11.07 20.22
C PRO A 8 -3.70 -11.85 19.04
N GLN A 9 -2.45 -11.56 18.71
CA GLN A 9 -1.71 -12.29 17.69
C GLN A 9 -1.39 -13.69 18.19
N LEU A 10 -1.23 -14.64 17.26
CA LEU A 10 -0.70 -15.96 17.61
C LEU A 10 0.70 -15.80 18.22
N PRO A 11 0.96 -16.32 19.42
CA PRO A 11 2.29 -16.28 20.03
C PRO A 11 3.17 -17.36 19.37
N VAL A 12 3.51 -17.15 18.10
CA VAL A 12 4.19 -18.14 17.23
C VAL A 12 5.48 -18.63 17.87
N GLU A 13 6.32 -17.72 18.38
CA GLU A 13 7.60 -18.07 19.00
C GLU A 13 7.41 -18.96 20.24
N GLU A 14 6.44 -18.64 21.11
CA GLU A 14 6.13 -19.43 22.30
C GLU A 14 5.57 -20.81 21.94
N LEU A 15 4.69 -20.86 20.93
CA LEU A 15 4.08 -22.11 20.48
C LEU A 15 5.10 -23.04 19.82
N VAL A 16 5.96 -22.50 18.95
CA VAL A 16 6.99 -23.29 18.24
C VAL A 16 8.03 -23.86 19.22
N CYS A 17 8.30 -23.18 20.33
CA CYS A 17 9.20 -23.68 21.38
C CYS A 17 8.56 -24.70 22.33
N SER A 18 7.27 -25.01 22.18
CA SER A 18 6.58 -25.94 23.08
C SER A 18 6.89 -27.41 22.75
N GLU A 19 7.52 -28.12 23.69
CA GLU A 19 7.79 -29.56 23.57
C GLU A 19 6.50 -30.43 23.57
N ALA A 20 5.34 -29.84 23.89
CA ALA A 20 4.08 -30.55 24.01
C ALA A 20 3.28 -30.65 22.69
N LEU A 21 3.70 -29.95 21.64
CA LEU A 21 2.97 -29.92 20.36
C LEU A 21 3.47 -31.01 19.39
N PRO A 22 2.58 -31.69 18.66
CA PRO A 22 2.98 -32.59 17.58
C PRO A 22 3.77 -31.85 16.48
N ASP A 23 4.80 -32.49 15.92
CA ASP A 23 5.67 -31.90 14.88
C ASP A 23 4.88 -31.37 13.67
N SER A 24 3.81 -32.07 13.26
CA SER A 24 2.95 -31.63 12.16
C SER A 24 2.22 -30.31 12.46
N VAL A 25 1.81 -30.09 13.71
CA VAL A 25 1.19 -28.84 14.15
C VAL A 25 2.22 -27.73 14.28
N ILE A 26 3.43 -28.03 14.76
CA ILE A 26 4.54 -27.06 14.79
C ILE A 26 4.87 -26.57 13.37
N SER A 27 4.95 -27.49 12.40
CA SER A 27 5.19 -27.15 11.00
C SER A 27 4.10 -26.24 10.43
N LEU A 28 2.83 -26.47 10.79
CA LEU A 28 1.72 -25.60 10.39
C LEU A 28 1.84 -24.19 11.00
N ILE A 29 2.22 -24.09 12.27
CA ILE A 29 2.40 -22.80 12.98
C ILE A 29 3.58 -22.01 12.40
N GLN A 30 4.67 -22.67 12.00
CA GLN A 30 5.78 -22.02 11.31
C GLN A 30 5.34 -21.39 9.98
N ARG A 31 4.34 -21.98 9.34
CA ARG A 31 3.69 -21.50 8.11
C ARG A 31 2.51 -20.55 8.36
N HIS A 32 2.34 -20.02 9.57
CA HIS A 32 1.19 -19.17 9.92
C HIS A 32 0.97 -17.98 8.98
N HIS A 33 2.03 -17.44 8.38
CA HIS A 33 1.94 -16.32 7.44
C HIS A 33 1.16 -16.65 6.16
N GLU A 34 1.06 -17.95 5.81
CA GLU A 34 0.28 -18.47 4.68
C GLU A 34 -1.23 -18.52 4.97
N PHE A 35 -1.61 -18.42 6.24
CA PHE A 35 -3.00 -18.51 6.69
C PHE A 35 -3.48 -17.15 7.19
N GLY A 36 -4.75 -16.87 6.93
CA GLY A 36 -5.45 -15.73 7.47
C GLY A 36 -5.99 -16.02 8.87
N PRO A 37 -7.17 -15.48 9.23
CA PRO A 37 -7.74 -15.64 10.57
C PRO A 37 -8.27 -17.05 10.87
N ALA A 38 -8.30 -17.97 9.89
CA ALA A 38 -8.71 -19.34 10.14
C ALA A 38 -7.74 -20.05 11.11
N LEU A 39 -6.43 -19.81 10.96
CA LEU A 39 -5.44 -20.32 11.90
C LEU A 39 -5.46 -19.47 13.16
N ASN A 40 -6.07 -19.99 14.22
CA ASN A 40 -6.14 -19.35 15.54
C ASN A 40 -5.89 -20.37 16.65
N LEU A 41 -5.64 -19.89 17.88
CA LEU A 41 -5.33 -20.74 19.04
C LEU A 41 -6.38 -21.84 19.27
N LYS A 42 -7.66 -21.54 19.01
CA LYS A 42 -8.73 -22.52 19.21
C LYS A 42 -8.68 -23.63 18.17
N LEU A 43 -8.42 -23.29 16.90
CA LEU A 43 -8.20 -24.28 15.86
C LEU A 43 -6.97 -25.14 16.15
N ILE A 44 -5.88 -24.53 16.64
CA ILE A 44 -4.67 -25.26 17.05
C ILE A 44 -4.98 -26.24 18.19
N ASP A 45 -5.73 -25.83 19.21
CA ASP A 45 -6.19 -26.73 20.30
C ASP A 45 -6.95 -27.95 19.75
N TRP A 46 -7.87 -27.76 18.80
CA TRP A 46 -8.57 -28.87 18.17
C TRP A 46 -7.66 -29.74 17.29
N LEU A 47 -6.75 -29.14 16.52
CA LEU A 47 -5.76 -29.87 15.72
C LEU A 47 -4.88 -30.74 16.59
N VAL A 48 -4.37 -30.23 17.72
CA VAL A 48 -3.57 -30.99 18.69
C VAL A 48 -4.36 -32.18 19.23
N ARG A 49 -5.61 -31.97 19.67
CA ARG A 49 -6.47 -33.06 20.16
C ARG A 49 -6.79 -34.09 19.09
N SER A 50 -6.92 -33.67 17.84
CA SER A 50 -7.17 -34.56 16.70
C SER A 50 -5.92 -35.37 16.35
N ALA A 51 -4.76 -34.73 16.27
CA ALA A 51 -3.45 -35.33 16.00
C ALA A 51 -3.07 -36.41 17.04
N GLN A 52 -3.52 -36.25 18.30
CA GLN A 52 -3.36 -37.27 19.34
C GLN A 52 -4.23 -38.52 19.12
N ARG A 53 -5.32 -38.42 18.36
CA ARG A 53 -6.27 -39.52 18.10
C ARG A 53 -6.06 -40.19 16.74
N LYS A 54 -5.72 -39.39 15.73
CA LYS A 54 -5.49 -39.81 14.35
C LYS A 54 -4.37 -38.99 13.74
N GLN A 55 -3.65 -39.56 12.78
CA GLN A 55 -2.65 -38.79 12.03
C GLN A 55 -3.36 -37.70 11.21
N VAL A 56 -3.00 -36.44 11.45
CA VAL A 56 -3.46 -35.29 10.66
C VAL A 56 -2.29 -34.86 9.79
N ASP A 57 -2.48 -34.93 8.47
CA ASP A 57 -1.49 -34.45 7.51
C ASP A 57 -1.67 -32.94 7.28
N THR A 58 -0.93 -32.14 8.05
CA THR A 58 -0.97 -30.68 7.96
C THR A 58 -0.28 -30.14 6.71
N ALA A 59 0.49 -30.96 5.98
CA ALA A 59 1.15 -30.53 4.74
C ALA A 59 0.14 -30.25 3.61
N VAL A 60 -1.06 -30.85 3.69
CA VAL A 60 -2.15 -30.65 2.72
C VAL A 60 -2.78 -29.26 2.86
N PHE A 61 -2.66 -28.60 4.01
CA PHE A 61 -3.23 -27.26 4.21
C PHE A 61 -2.42 -26.22 3.46
N GLN A 62 -3.03 -25.57 2.48
CA GLN A 62 -2.41 -24.51 1.66
C GLN A 62 -3.12 -23.15 1.84
N SER A 63 -4.33 -23.15 2.42
CA SER A 63 -5.17 -21.98 2.58
C SER A 63 -6.09 -22.07 3.80
N ASP A 64 -6.73 -20.95 4.13
CA ASP A 64 -7.83 -20.91 5.12
C ASP A 64 -8.94 -21.91 4.79
N LEU A 65 -9.26 -22.13 3.51
CA LEU A 65 -10.35 -23.02 3.11
C LEU A 65 -10.05 -24.48 3.42
N ASP A 66 -8.77 -24.89 3.37
CA ASP A 66 -8.37 -26.26 3.72
C ASP A 66 -8.56 -26.50 5.22
N LEU A 67 -8.23 -25.50 6.04
CA LEU A 67 -8.45 -25.54 7.49
C LEU A 67 -9.95 -25.59 7.84
N LEU A 68 -10.79 -24.81 7.14
CA LEU A 68 -12.25 -24.84 7.30
C LEU A 68 -12.81 -26.20 6.88
N THR A 69 -12.34 -26.74 5.75
CA THR A 69 -12.77 -28.02 5.20
C THR A 69 -12.41 -29.17 6.14
N TRP A 70 -11.20 -29.16 6.66
CA TRP A 70 -10.77 -30.08 7.70
C TRP A 70 -11.66 -29.98 8.94
N PHE A 71 -11.82 -28.77 9.52
CA PHE A 71 -12.62 -28.58 10.72
C PHE A 71 -14.07 -29.08 10.51
N TRP A 72 -14.67 -28.74 9.39
CA TRP A 72 -16.04 -29.12 9.11
C TRP A 72 -16.21 -30.63 8.97
N HIS A 73 -15.36 -31.30 8.18
CA HIS A 73 -15.49 -32.73 7.97
C HIS A 73 -15.05 -33.55 9.18
N ASP A 74 -13.92 -33.20 9.80
CA ASP A 74 -13.32 -34.00 10.86
C ASP A 74 -13.85 -33.68 12.26
N HIS A 75 -14.31 -32.45 12.49
CA HIS A 75 -14.76 -32.02 13.81
C HIS A 75 -16.28 -31.84 13.87
N VAL A 76 -16.92 -31.27 12.85
CA VAL A 76 -18.38 -31.05 12.88
C VAL A 76 -19.14 -32.27 12.39
N GLN A 77 -18.82 -32.79 11.21
CA GLN A 77 -19.58 -33.88 10.59
C GLN A 77 -19.15 -35.22 11.17
N ASP A 78 -17.89 -35.65 11.08
CA ASP A 78 -17.44 -37.01 11.40
C ASP A 78 -18.14 -38.09 10.52
N SER A 79 -17.35 -39.01 10.00
CA SER A 79 -17.68 -39.83 8.82
C SER A 79 -18.80 -40.87 8.98
N GLN A 80 -19.38 -41.07 10.18
CA GLN A 80 -20.17 -42.27 10.44
C GLN A 80 -21.70 -42.18 10.44
N ASP A 81 -22.38 -41.03 10.61
CA ASP A 81 -23.87 -40.97 10.43
C ASP A 81 -24.52 -39.56 10.57
N SER A 82 -23.75 -38.48 10.41
CA SER A 82 -24.08 -37.18 11.03
C SER A 82 -24.53 -36.08 10.05
N SER A 83 -25.32 -36.44 9.03
CA SER A 83 -25.79 -35.48 8.01
C SER A 83 -26.53 -34.25 8.59
N ASN A 84 -27.15 -34.40 9.78
CA ASN A 84 -27.91 -33.33 10.43
C ASN A 84 -27.06 -32.39 11.32
N LEU A 85 -25.86 -32.79 11.78
CA LEU A 85 -25.09 -31.97 12.73
C LEU A 85 -24.68 -30.62 12.14
N GLY A 86 -24.18 -30.63 10.90
CA GLY A 86 -23.79 -29.42 10.18
C GLY A 86 -24.97 -28.47 9.95
N GLN A 87 -26.13 -29.01 9.57
CA GLN A 87 -27.35 -28.23 9.33
C GLN A 87 -27.87 -27.57 10.60
N VAL A 88 -27.84 -28.30 11.71
CA VAL A 88 -28.17 -27.75 13.03
C VAL A 88 -27.22 -26.61 13.41
N LEU A 89 -25.91 -26.81 13.23
CA LEU A 89 -24.92 -25.79 13.57
C LEU A 89 -25.07 -24.54 12.68
N ILE A 90 -25.31 -24.72 11.38
CA ILE A 90 -25.65 -23.65 10.43
C ILE A 90 -26.86 -22.86 10.93
N ARG A 91 -27.96 -23.55 11.27
CA ARG A 91 -29.20 -22.91 11.74
C ARG A 91 -28.96 -22.08 13.00
N ILE A 92 -28.25 -22.63 13.98
CA ILE A 92 -27.90 -21.92 15.22
C ILE A 92 -27.02 -20.70 14.92
N ALA A 93 -25.97 -20.86 14.12
CA ALA A 93 -25.02 -19.79 13.82
C ALA A 93 -25.65 -18.65 13.00
N LYS A 94 -26.59 -18.98 12.11
CA LYS A 94 -27.40 -18.03 11.37
C LYS A 94 -28.36 -17.29 12.30
N GLU A 95 -29.12 -18.01 13.14
CA GLU A 95 -30.07 -17.39 14.07
C GLU A 95 -29.41 -16.46 15.10
N LEU A 96 -28.22 -16.83 15.60
CA LEU A 96 -27.38 -15.96 16.45
C LEU A 96 -27.02 -14.65 15.73
N ALA A 97 -26.69 -14.75 14.43
CA ALA A 97 -26.38 -13.58 13.62
C ALA A 97 -27.65 -12.76 13.33
N ASP A 98 -28.72 -13.37 12.82
CA ASP A 98 -29.96 -12.69 12.44
C ASP A 98 -30.57 -11.90 13.63
N ARG A 99 -30.48 -12.43 14.85
CA ARG A 99 -30.93 -11.74 16.09
C ARG A 99 -29.88 -10.80 16.70
N PHE A 100 -28.68 -10.79 16.15
CA PHE A 100 -27.50 -10.09 16.68
C PHE A 100 -27.31 -10.31 18.20
N THR A 101 -27.35 -11.59 18.60
CA THR A 101 -27.30 -12.02 20.01
C THR A 101 -26.14 -12.99 20.24
N PRO A 102 -25.45 -12.95 21.39
CA PRO A 102 -24.37 -13.89 21.71
C PRO A 102 -24.89 -15.30 22.03
N ASP A 103 -26.16 -15.44 22.39
CA ASP A 103 -26.79 -16.71 22.75
C ASP A 103 -28.29 -16.78 22.39
N LEU A 104 -28.81 -18.01 22.31
CA LEU A 104 -30.22 -18.33 22.07
C LEU A 104 -30.82 -19.11 23.26
N PRO A 105 -32.14 -19.06 23.48
CA PRO A 105 -32.79 -20.02 24.37
C PRO A 105 -32.51 -21.47 23.92
N ARG A 106 -32.25 -22.40 24.84
CA ARG A 106 -32.00 -23.83 24.50
C ARG A 106 -33.14 -24.45 23.68
N ASP A 107 -34.35 -23.98 23.90
CA ASP A 107 -35.60 -24.42 23.30
C ASP A 107 -36.03 -23.58 22.08
N PHE A 108 -35.12 -22.77 21.51
CA PHE A 108 -35.44 -21.95 20.34
C PHE A 108 -35.90 -22.78 19.13
N ASP A 109 -35.46 -24.03 19.03
CA ASP A 109 -35.94 -24.99 18.02
C ASP A 109 -36.05 -26.41 18.64
N PRO A 110 -37.27 -26.96 18.76
CA PRO A 110 -37.50 -28.27 19.39
C PRO A 110 -36.96 -29.45 18.56
N LEU A 111 -36.64 -29.26 17.28
CA LEU A 111 -36.21 -30.33 16.37
C LEU A 111 -34.71 -30.67 16.47
N ILE A 112 -33.96 -29.98 17.33
CA ILE A 112 -32.48 -30.03 17.35
C ILE A 112 -31.91 -31.02 18.41
N GLY A 113 -32.77 -31.64 19.23
CA GLY A 113 -32.42 -32.31 20.49
C GLY A 113 -31.14 -33.16 20.51
N GLU A 114 -31.03 -34.21 19.67
CA GLU A 114 -29.88 -35.13 19.71
C GLU A 114 -28.60 -34.53 19.12
N ALA A 115 -28.73 -33.75 18.04
CA ALA A 115 -27.62 -33.05 17.41
C ALA A 115 -26.97 -32.04 18.37
N LEU A 116 -27.79 -31.37 19.19
CA LEU A 116 -27.32 -30.42 20.19
C LEU A 116 -26.32 -31.04 21.16
N HIS A 117 -26.66 -32.20 21.72
CA HIS A 117 -25.81 -32.88 22.70
C HIS A 117 -24.47 -33.30 22.08
N THR A 118 -24.49 -33.74 20.83
CA THR A 118 -23.26 -34.10 20.11
C THR A 118 -22.39 -32.88 19.83
N LEU A 119 -22.97 -31.77 19.37
CA LEU A 119 -22.24 -30.52 19.12
C LEU A 119 -21.67 -29.90 20.40
N VAL A 120 -22.35 -30.03 21.54
CA VAL A 120 -21.81 -29.62 22.85
C VAL A 120 -20.65 -30.52 23.27
N ARG A 121 -20.78 -31.83 23.13
CA ARG A 121 -19.70 -32.79 23.43
C ARG A 121 -18.47 -32.58 22.55
N ARG A 122 -18.67 -32.16 21.30
CA ARG A 122 -17.61 -31.83 20.36
C ARG A 122 -17.04 -30.43 20.56
N ASP A 123 -17.47 -29.67 21.57
CA ASP A 123 -16.94 -28.33 21.85
C ASP A 123 -17.21 -27.33 20.70
N CYS A 124 -18.28 -27.54 19.92
CA CYS A 124 -18.78 -26.57 18.94
C CYS A 124 -19.77 -25.59 19.58
N LEU A 125 -20.57 -26.09 20.51
CA LEU A 125 -21.60 -25.35 21.22
C LEU A 125 -21.41 -25.46 22.74
N ARG A 126 -21.91 -24.48 23.47
CA ARG A 126 -21.98 -24.50 24.94
C ARG A 126 -23.37 -24.12 25.41
N ILE A 127 -23.79 -24.74 26.51
CA ILE A 127 -25.04 -24.40 27.19
C ILE A 127 -24.72 -23.88 28.58
N VAL A 128 -25.05 -22.61 28.84
CA VAL A 128 -24.86 -21.96 30.15
C VAL A 128 -26.19 -21.39 30.59
N SER A 129 -26.69 -21.80 31.76
CA SER A 129 -27.98 -21.31 32.30
C SER A 129 -29.16 -21.45 31.33
N GLY A 130 -29.20 -22.53 30.54
CA GLY A 130 -30.26 -22.76 29.54
C GLY A 130 -30.16 -21.88 28.29
N ARG A 131 -29.04 -21.18 28.10
CA ARG A 131 -28.71 -20.41 26.90
C ARG A 131 -27.69 -21.17 26.06
N LEU A 132 -27.89 -21.20 24.75
CA LEU A 132 -27.07 -21.87 23.75
C LEU A 132 -26.21 -20.85 23.02
N ALA A 133 -24.90 -21.06 22.99
CA ALA A 133 -23.96 -20.24 22.24
C ALA A 133 -22.94 -21.11 21.52
N THR A 134 -22.25 -20.54 20.54
CA THR A 134 -21.01 -21.13 20.02
C THR A 134 -19.92 -21.07 21.11
N THR A 135 -19.03 -22.06 21.12
CA THR A 135 -17.89 -22.08 22.05
C THR A 135 -16.83 -21.06 21.67
N HIS A 136 -16.71 -20.77 20.38
CA HIS A 136 -15.76 -19.81 19.83
C HIS A 136 -16.33 -19.16 18.55
N ARG A 137 -15.94 -17.91 18.27
CA ARG A 137 -16.39 -17.14 17.10
C ARG A 137 -16.14 -17.91 15.79
N PHE A 138 -14.96 -18.52 15.66
CA PHE A 138 -14.59 -19.35 14.51
C PHE A 138 -15.63 -20.43 14.17
N VAL A 139 -16.26 -21.08 15.17
CA VAL A 139 -17.28 -22.12 14.92
C VAL A 139 -18.48 -21.52 14.21
N GLY A 140 -18.95 -20.37 14.69
CA GLY A 140 -20.06 -19.64 14.09
C GLY A 140 -19.71 -19.13 12.70
N ASP A 141 -18.50 -18.59 12.53
CA ASP A 141 -18.04 -18.09 11.23
C ASP A 141 -17.94 -19.23 10.20
N CYS A 142 -17.37 -20.38 10.60
CA CYS A 142 -17.26 -21.55 9.74
C CYS A 142 -18.66 -22.07 9.34
N ALA A 143 -19.59 -22.17 10.28
CA ALA A 143 -20.96 -22.60 9.98
C ALA A 143 -21.67 -21.65 9.01
N ARG A 144 -21.53 -20.33 9.20
CA ARG A 144 -22.06 -19.33 8.26
C ARG A 144 -21.39 -19.40 6.88
N PHE A 145 -20.09 -19.66 6.81
CA PHE A 145 -19.42 -19.91 5.53
C PHE A 145 -20.01 -21.12 4.79
N TYR A 146 -20.27 -22.23 5.49
CA TYR A 146 -20.92 -23.40 4.88
C TYR A 146 -22.38 -23.15 4.47
N TYR A 147 -23.08 -22.24 5.16
CA TYR A 147 -24.38 -21.76 4.69
C TYR A 147 -24.25 -21.00 3.37
N LEU A 148 -23.31 -20.05 3.25
CA LEU A 148 -23.06 -19.32 2.00
C LEU A 148 -22.70 -20.28 0.87
N ARG A 149 -21.76 -21.19 1.11
CA ARG A 149 -21.32 -22.21 0.16
C ARG A 149 -22.47 -23.10 -0.32
N GLY A 150 -23.34 -23.53 0.60
CA GLY A 150 -24.47 -24.41 0.30
C GLY A 150 -25.58 -23.74 -0.52
N ASN A 151 -25.74 -22.43 -0.38
CA ASN A 151 -26.80 -21.64 -1.03
C ASN A 151 -26.25 -20.69 -2.11
N ARG A 152 -25.03 -20.95 -2.63
CA ARG A 152 -24.30 -20.01 -3.51
C ARG A 152 -25.08 -19.51 -4.74
N ARG A 153 -26.04 -20.31 -5.24
CA ARG A 153 -26.87 -19.97 -6.42
C ARG A 153 -28.13 -19.17 -6.08
N GLU A 154 -28.47 -19.09 -4.80
CA GLU A 154 -29.69 -18.46 -4.30
C GLU A 154 -29.39 -17.12 -3.61
N ILE A 155 -28.11 -16.82 -3.39
CA ILE A 155 -27.66 -15.62 -2.70
C ILE A 155 -27.47 -14.50 -3.72
N GLU A 156 -28.19 -13.40 -3.51
CA GLU A 156 -28.06 -12.15 -4.27
C GLU A 156 -27.07 -11.21 -3.56
N SER A 157 -26.42 -10.29 -4.28
CA SER A 157 -25.50 -9.31 -3.68
C SER A 157 -26.17 -8.45 -2.61
N GLU A 158 -27.41 -8.03 -2.83
CA GLU A 158 -28.20 -7.23 -1.88
C GLU A 158 -28.34 -7.94 -0.53
N GLN A 159 -28.51 -9.26 -0.54
CA GLN A 159 -28.58 -10.08 0.67
C GLN A 159 -27.23 -10.11 1.40
N LEU A 160 -26.11 -10.22 0.67
CA LEU A 160 -24.77 -10.14 1.26
C LEU A 160 -24.54 -8.77 1.91
N VAL A 161 -24.99 -7.69 1.27
CA VAL A 161 -24.87 -6.31 1.79
C VAL A 161 -25.70 -6.11 3.06
N GLU A 162 -26.92 -6.66 3.11
CA GLU A 162 -27.74 -6.67 4.32
C GLU A 162 -27.02 -7.41 5.46
N TRP A 163 -26.46 -8.59 5.18
CA TRP A 163 -25.72 -9.36 6.17
C TRP A 163 -24.46 -8.65 6.67
N LEU A 164 -23.78 -7.88 5.81
CA LEU A 164 -22.58 -7.13 6.19
C LEU A 164 -22.82 -5.99 7.19
N GLN A 165 -24.08 -5.59 7.41
CA GLN A 165 -24.46 -4.73 8.53
C GLN A 165 -24.20 -5.37 9.90
N ASN A 166 -23.97 -6.69 9.91
CA ASN A 166 -23.68 -7.46 11.10
C ASN A 166 -22.24 -8.05 11.05
N PRO A 167 -21.38 -7.73 12.04
CA PRO A 167 -19.98 -8.17 12.06
C PRO A 167 -19.79 -9.69 12.13
N PHE A 168 -20.82 -10.47 12.44
CA PHE A 168 -20.77 -11.93 12.38
C PHE A 168 -20.68 -12.48 10.95
N TRP A 169 -21.04 -11.71 9.93
CA TRP A 169 -21.00 -12.13 8.53
C TRP A 169 -19.74 -11.71 7.78
N VAL A 170 -18.97 -10.76 8.30
CA VAL A 170 -17.76 -10.24 7.64
C VAL A 170 -16.76 -11.36 7.31
N GLN A 171 -16.38 -12.16 8.29
CA GLN A 171 -15.40 -13.24 8.07
C GLN A 171 -15.95 -14.39 7.21
N PRO A 172 -17.20 -14.88 7.42
CA PRO A 172 -17.83 -15.83 6.50
C PRO A 172 -17.86 -15.38 5.04
N ILE A 173 -18.24 -14.12 4.79
CA ILE A 173 -18.33 -13.55 3.44
C ILE A 173 -16.93 -13.40 2.84
N ARG A 174 -15.91 -13.03 3.63
CA ARG A 174 -14.51 -13.02 3.19
C ARG A 174 -14.03 -14.40 2.73
N TRP A 175 -14.32 -15.46 3.49
CA TRP A 175 -13.98 -16.82 3.08
C TRP A 175 -14.79 -17.28 1.87
N PHE A 176 -16.06 -16.88 1.77
CA PHE A 176 -16.88 -17.13 0.59
C PHE A 176 -16.30 -16.45 -0.65
N ALA A 177 -15.87 -15.20 -0.56
CA ALA A 177 -15.18 -14.48 -1.62
C ALA A 177 -13.87 -15.17 -2.06
N LEU A 178 -13.07 -15.66 -1.10
CA LEU A 178 -11.88 -16.47 -1.40
C LEU A 178 -12.24 -17.76 -2.15
N GLN A 179 -13.30 -18.46 -1.72
CA GLN A 179 -13.76 -19.67 -2.40
C GLN A 179 -14.19 -19.38 -3.83
N LEU A 180 -15.00 -18.34 -4.03
CA LEU A 180 -15.42 -17.89 -5.37
C LEU A 180 -14.22 -17.55 -6.25
N ALA A 181 -13.19 -16.90 -5.69
CA ALA A 181 -11.98 -16.57 -6.43
C ALA A 181 -11.17 -17.81 -6.85
N LEU A 182 -11.07 -18.83 -6.00
CA LEU A 182 -10.38 -20.09 -6.31
C LEU A 182 -11.16 -20.98 -7.30
N GLU A 183 -12.49 -20.87 -7.33
CA GLU A 183 -13.37 -21.60 -8.26
C GLU A 183 -13.54 -20.88 -9.61
N SER A 184 -12.96 -19.67 -9.76
CA SER A 184 -13.15 -18.76 -10.91
C SER A 184 -12.72 -19.29 -12.28
N SER A 185 -12.13 -20.49 -12.37
CA SER A 185 -12.04 -21.20 -13.65
C SER A 185 -13.40 -21.43 -14.31
N GLU A 186 -14.50 -21.36 -13.53
CA GLU A 186 -15.88 -21.42 -14.00
C GLU A 186 -16.51 -20.03 -14.29
N GLY A 187 -15.74 -18.94 -14.18
CA GLY A 187 -15.95 -17.63 -14.83
C GLY A 187 -16.99 -16.68 -14.21
N ASP A 188 -18.21 -17.14 -13.95
CA ASP A 188 -19.34 -16.19 -13.95
C ASP A 188 -19.65 -15.59 -12.56
N THR A 189 -19.73 -16.42 -11.51
CA THR A 189 -20.32 -15.98 -10.22
C THR A 189 -19.49 -14.93 -9.46
N TRP A 190 -18.15 -15.01 -9.47
CA TRP A 190 -17.33 -14.01 -8.77
C TRP A 190 -17.45 -12.64 -9.45
N GLN A 191 -17.43 -12.62 -10.79
CA GLN A 191 -17.53 -11.40 -11.56
C GLN A 191 -18.90 -10.77 -11.41
N GLU A 192 -19.98 -11.55 -11.45
CA GLU A 192 -21.34 -11.10 -11.15
C GLU A 192 -21.40 -10.32 -9.82
N PHE A 193 -20.90 -10.89 -8.73
CA PHE A 193 -20.87 -10.19 -7.43
C PHE A 193 -19.99 -8.93 -7.46
N LEU A 194 -18.87 -8.93 -8.19
CA LEU A 194 -18.04 -7.73 -8.34
C LEU A 194 -18.80 -6.61 -9.06
N TYR A 195 -19.47 -6.92 -10.16
CA TYR A 195 -20.25 -5.96 -10.94
C TYR A 195 -21.40 -5.39 -10.13
N GLU A 196 -22.20 -6.25 -9.51
CA GLU A 196 -23.32 -5.81 -8.67
C GLU A 196 -22.83 -4.95 -7.50
N ALA A 197 -21.67 -5.28 -6.91
CA ALA A 197 -21.08 -4.46 -5.86
C ALA A 197 -20.58 -3.09 -6.36
N LEU A 198 -20.07 -3.02 -7.59
CA LEU A 198 -19.66 -1.76 -8.22
C LEU A 198 -20.88 -0.89 -8.57
N GLU A 199 -21.89 -1.46 -9.22
CA GLU A 199 -23.12 -0.76 -9.61
C GLU A 199 -23.92 -0.26 -8.40
N GLY A 200 -23.99 -1.07 -7.33
CA GLY A 200 -24.67 -0.73 -6.08
C GLY A 200 -23.83 0.13 -5.12
N GLU A 201 -22.60 0.50 -5.49
CA GLU A 201 -21.64 1.20 -4.62
C GLU A 201 -21.44 0.50 -3.25
N HIS A 202 -21.48 -0.83 -3.25
CA HIS A 202 -21.40 -1.67 -2.05
C HIS A 202 -19.95 -1.86 -1.58
N LEU A 203 -19.34 -0.77 -1.10
CA LEU A 203 -17.91 -0.68 -0.77
C LEU A 203 -17.36 -1.80 0.13
N GLN A 204 -18.13 -2.23 1.13
CA GLN A 204 -17.70 -3.29 2.04
C GLN A 204 -17.72 -4.67 1.38
N LEU A 205 -18.72 -4.96 0.54
CA LEU A 205 -18.76 -6.21 -0.22
C LEU A 205 -17.61 -6.25 -1.23
N LEU A 206 -17.40 -5.14 -1.94
CA LEU A 206 -16.27 -4.97 -2.86
C LEU A 206 -14.92 -5.24 -2.16
N ASP A 207 -14.69 -4.68 -0.97
CA ASP A 207 -13.47 -4.93 -0.20
C ASP A 207 -13.26 -6.41 0.14
N LEU A 208 -14.33 -7.13 0.48
CA LEU A 208 -14.24 -8.56 0.81
C LEU A 208 -14.02 -9.42 -0.43
N LEU A 209 -14.58 -9.03 -1.58
CA LEU A 209 -14.29 -9.66 -2.88
C LEU A 209 -12.83 -9.50 -3.26
N LEU A 210 -12.28 -8.28 -3.10
CA LEU A 210 -10.87 -7.98 -3.35
C LEU A 210 -9.94 -8.68 -2.35
N ASP A 211 -10.33 -8.79 -1.07
CA ASP A 211 -9.62 -9.64 -0.10
C ASP A 211 -9.54 -11.10 -0.59
N GLY A 212 -10.65 -11.62 -1.14
CA GLY A 212 -10.70 -12.95 -1.75
C GLY A 212 -9.74 -13.09 -2.94
N ALA A 213 -9.70 -12.09 -3.83
CA ALA A 213 -8.78 -12.05 -4.96
C ALA A 213 -7.31 -12.08 -4.52
N ILE A 214 -6.94 -11.29 -3.51
CA ILE A 214 -5.59 -11.26 -2.95
C ILE A 214 -5.23 -12.60 -2.30
N LEU A 215 -6.10 -13.11 -1.42
CA LEU A 215 -5.87 -14.34 -0.67
C LEU A 215 -5.84 -15.59 -1.57
N SER A 216 -6.50 -15.56 -2.72
CA SER A 216 -6.47 -16.64 -3.70
C SER A 216 -5.11 -16.80 -4.39
N LYS A 217 -4.24 -15.78 -4.29
CA LYS A 217 -2.97 -15.66 -5.04
C LYS A 217 -3.17 -15.69 -6.57
N GLN A 218 -4.38 -15.42 -7.04
CA GLN A 218 -4.74 -15.39 -8.47
C GLN A 218 -5.58 -14.14 -8.83
N PRO A 219 -5.19 -12.92 -8.43
CA PRO A 219 -5.95 -11.71 -8.78
C PRO A 219 -6.12 -11.56 -10.29
N GLY A 220 -5.14 -12.03 -11.07
CA GLY A 220 -5.20 -12.03 -12.53
C GLY A 220 -6.37 -12.82 -13.12
N SER A 221 -6.78 -13.95 -12.54
CA SER A 221 -7.90 -14.73 -13.10
C SER A 221 -9.25 -14.07 -12.84
N VAL A 222 -9.42 -13.47 -11.66
CA VAL A 222 -10.69 -12.88 -11.23
C VAL A 222 -10.88 -11.44 -11.71
N LEU A 223 -9.81 -10.66 -11.81
CA LEU A 223 -9.88 -9.24 -12.20
C LEU A 223 -9.72 -8.99 -13.71
N GLN A 224 -9.42 -10.01 -14.53
CA GLN A 224 -9.21 -9.83 -15.98
C GLN A 224 -10.44 -9.27 -16.72
N GLY A 225 -11.64 -9.45 -16.17
CA GLY A 225 -12.88 -8.96 -16.75
C GLY A 225 -13.29 -7.54 -16.32
N CYS A 226 -12.55 -6.88 -15.42
CA CYS A 226 -12.99 -5.58 -14.88
C CYS A 226 -13.15 -4.53 -16.00
N PRO A 227 -14.27 -3.79 -16.09
CA PRO A 227 -14.46 -2.73 -17.07
C PRO A 227 -13.43 -1.63 -16.91
N ASP A 228 -12.94 -1.12 -18.04
CA ASP A 228 -11.94 -0.04 -18.07
C ASP A 228 -12.40 1.20 -17.27
N GLU A 229 -13.70 1.50 -17.27
CA GLU A 229 -14.28 2.64 -16.53
C GLU A 229 -14.22 2.49 -15.01
N ASN A 230 -14.23 1.26 -14.49
CA ASN A 230 -14.16 0.95 -13.07
C ASN A 230 -12.75 0.57 -12.62
N LEU A 231 -11.84 0.34 -13.57
CA LEU A 231 -10.50 -0.15 -13.31
C LEU A 231 -9.69 0.75 -12.35
N PRO A 232 -9.69 2.10 -12.49
CA PRO A 232 -9.04 2.97 -11.51
C PRO A 232 -9.56 2.72 -10.09
N PHE A 233 -10.88 2.78 -9.91
CA PHE A 233 -11.47 2.58 -8.60
C PHE A 233 -11.15 1.20 -8.00
N VAL A 234 -11.16 0.14 -8.81
CA VAL A 234 -10.77 -1.20 -8.38
C VAL A 234 -9.27 -1.27 -7.99
N ILE A 235 -8.38 -0.61 -8.73
CA ILE A 235 -6.95 -0.52 -8.39
C ILE A 235 -6.77 0.17 -7.03
N GLU A 236 -7.42 1.30 -6.80
CA GLU A 236 -7.33 2.06 -5.55
C GLU A 236 -7.70 1.17 -4.36
N ARG A 237 -8.85 0.51 -4.46
CA ARG A 237 -9.40 -0.36 -3.42
C ARG A 237 -8.53 -1.59 -3.23
N LEU A 238 -8.12 -2.26 -4.32
CA LEU A 238 -7.28 -3.45 -4.27
C LEU A 238 -5.95 -3.17 -3.56
N ILE A 239 -5.25 -2.08 -3.93
CA ILE A 239 -3.97 -1.76 -3.29
C ILE A 239 -4.17 -1.35 -1.83
N THR A 240 -5.24 -0.62 -1.53
CA THR A 240 -5.59 -0.28 -0.13
C THR A 240 -5.82 -1.54 0.71
N ARG A 241 -6.55 -2.52 0.17
CA ARG A 241 -6.75 -3.83 0.82
C ARG A 241 -5.44 -4.59 0.94
N LEU A 242 -4.64 -4.64 -0.12
CA LEU A 242 -3.34 -5.33 -0.14
C LEU A 242 -2.39 -4.78 0.92
N LEU A 243 -2.30 -3.45 1.06
CA LEU A 243 -1.55 -2.81 2.12
C LEU A 243 -2.07 -3.23 3.51
N ALA A 244 -3.38 -3.37 3.69
CA ALA A 244 -3.98 -3.74 4.97
C ALA A 244 -3.80 -5.23 5.34
N ILE A 245 -3.89 -6.16 4.38
CA ILE A 245 -3.92 -7.60 4.68
C ILE A 245 -2.62 -8.34 4.36
N ALA A 246 -1.82 -7.83 3.43
CA ALA A 246 -0.59 -8.47 2.96
C ALA A 246 0.67 -7.74 3.40
N THR A 247 0.57 -6.85 4.40
CA THR A 247 1.72 -6.09 4.90
C THR A 247 1.72 -6.11 6.41
N GLU A 248 2.80 -6.65 6.98
CA GLU A 248 2.95 -6.74 8.43
C GLU A 248 3.45 -5.40 8.97
N PRO A 249 2.84 -4.88 10.05
CA PRO A 249 3.38 -3.70 10.71
C PRO A 249 4.78 -4.04 11.21
N TYR A 250 5.73 -3.12 10.99
CA TYR A 250 7.07 -3.31 11.53
C TYR A 250 6.97 -3.29 13.07
N PRO A 251 7.52 -4.28 13.80
CA PRO A 251 7.50 -4.28 15.26
C PRO A 251 8.36 -3.11 15.75
N PHE A 252 7.72 -1.98 16.06
CA PHE A 252 8.42 -0.84 16.63
C PHE A 252 8.68 -1.12 18.11
N HIS A 253 9.86 -1.66 18.40
CA HIS A 253 10.39 -1.59 19.75
C HIS A 253 10.80 -0.14 19.99
N ALA A 254 10.01 0.57 20.80
CA ALA A 254 10.31 1.92 21.27
C ALA A 254 11.52 1.88 22.22
N ASP A 255 12.69 1.53 21.71
CA ASP A 255 13.95 1.69 22.43
C ASP A 255 14.25 3.19 22.47
N GLY A 256 13.87 3.82 23.59
CA GLY A 256 13.96 5.25 23.85
C GLY A 256 15.39 5.79 23.99
N SER A 257 16.28 5.52 23.03
CA SER A 257 17.67 5.99 23.09
C SER A 257 18.12 6.79 21.86
N GLN A 258 19.03 7.71 22.15
CA GLN A 258 19.47 8.87 21.39
C GLN A 258 20.17 8.55 20.06
N SER A 259 20.13 9.54 19.15
CA SER A 259 20.89 9.65 17.89
C SER A 259 21.09 8.33 17.12
N THR A 260 20.01 7.79 16.58
CA THR A 260 20.10 6.69 15.63
C THR A 260 20.92 7.11 14.40
N PRO A 261 21.98 6.36 14.03
CA PRO A 261 22.78 6.62 12.83
C PRO A 261 21.91 6.80 11.59
N LEU A 262 22.35 7.57 10.58
CA LEU A 262 21.58 7.81 9.35
C LEU A 262 21.11 6.50 8.69
N ARG A 263 21.93 5.44 8.72
CA ARG A 263 21.53 4.10 8.26
C ARG A 263 20.36 3.51 9.05
N THR A 264 20.31 3.73 10.36
CA THR A 264 19.20 3.29 11.20
C THR A 264 17.97 4.18 10.99
N ARG A 265 18.14 5.47 10.71
CA ARG A 265 17.01 6.34 10.30
C ARG A 265 16.44 5.94 8.93
N ILE A 266 17.28 5.48 8.00
CA ILE A 266 16.87 4.81 6.74
C ILE A 266 16.10 3.54 7.04
N ALA A 267 16.62 2.66 7.89
CA ALA A 267 15.90 1.48 8.34
C ALA A 267 14.59 1.80 9.09
N ILE A 268 14.49 2.95 9.76
CA ILE A 268 13.29 3.42 10.49
C ILE A 268 12.23 3.99 9.55
N GLN A 269 12.63 4.70 8.50
CA GLN A 269 11.66 5.22 7.51
C GLN A 269 11.13 4.10 6.60
N GLU A 270 11.93 3.05 6.36
CA GLU A 270 11.48 1.77 5.80
C GLU A 270 10.38 1.08 6.67
N GLN A 271 10.13 1.55 7.90
CA GLN A 271 9.11 0.98 8.81
C GLN A 271 7.69 1.52 8.57
N ILE A 272 7.52 2.58 7.78
CA ILE A 272 6.21 3.24 7.59
C ILE A 272 5.29 2.42 6.68
N THR A 273 5.85 1.70 5.71
CA THR A 273 5.07 0.88 4.78
C THR A 273 4.75 -0.51 5.33
N GLY A 274 5.47 -0.97 6.37
CA GLY A 274 5.43 -2.35 6.85
C GLY A 274 6.22 -3.33 5.96
N ILE A 275 6.25 -4.61 6.35
CA ILE A 275 6.95 -5.69 5.66
C ILE A 275 5.95 -6.43 4.77
N PRO A 276 6.04 -6.30 3.43
CA PRO A 276 5.07 -6.92 2.55
C PRO A 276 5.31 -8.43 2.43
N LYS A 277 4.22 -9.22 2.38
CA LYS A 277 4.23 -10.68 2.23
C LYS A 277 4.38 -11.06 0.74
N PRO A 278 5.54 -11.58 0.30
CA PRO A 278 5.83 -11.76 -1.12
C PRO A 278 4.78 -12.61 -1.85
N ASP A 279 4.30 -13.67 -1.21
CA ASP A 279 3.36 -14.64 -1.78
C ASP A 279 1.97 -14.08 -2.07
N LEU A 280 1.58 -12.98 -1.43
CA LEU A 280 0.32 -12.27 -1.69
C LEU A 280 0.51 -11.06 -2.62
N TRP A 281 1.67 -10.41 -2.56
CA TRP A 281 1.96 -9.22 -3.35
C TRP A 281 2.38 -9.52 -4.80
N GLU A 282 3.19 -10.56 -5.01
CA GLU A 282 3.72 -10.90 -6.34
C GLU A 282 2.59 -11.16 -7.36
N PRO A 283 1.52 -11.92 -7.03
CA PRO A 283 0.41 -12.10 -7.97
C PRO A 283 -0.33 -10.80 -8.31
N VAL A 284 -0.48 -9.89 -7.33
CA VAL A 284 -1.12 -8.58 -7.59
C VAL A 284 -0.24 -7.71 -8.48
N TRP A 285 1.07 -7.73 -8.28
CA TRP A 285 2.01 -7.05 -9.17
C TRP A 285 1.97 -7.60 -10.58
N HIS A 286 1.89 -8.92 -10.77
CA HIS A 286 1.71 -9.49 -12.09
C HIS A 286 0.46 -8.94 -12.80
N TRP A 287 -0.65 -8.81 -12.08
CA TRP A 287 -1.87 -8.22 -12.64
C TRP A 287 -1.74 -6.71 -12.90
N LEU A 288 -1.09 -5.94 -12.01
CA LEU A 288 -0.85 -4.51 -12.23
C LEU A 288 0.08 -4.26 -13.43
N LEU A 289 1.15 -5.06 -13.55
CA LEU A 289 2.11 -4.99 -14.65
C LEU A 289 1.51 -5.41 -16.00
N SER A 290 0.39 -6.15 -16.00
CA SER A 290 -0.36 -6.43 -17.24
C SER A 290 -1.26 -5.27 -17.68
N GLN A 291 -1.45 -4.26 -16.85
CA GLN A 291 -2.20 -3.05 -17.21
C GLN A 291 -1.32 -2.05 -17.96
N THR A 292 -1.94 -1.21 -18.78
CA THR A 292 -1.22 -0.10 -19.41
C THR A 292 -0.98 1.02 -18.39
N PRO A 293 0.16 1.74 -18.44
CA PRO A 293 0.39 2.88 -17.54
C PRO A 293 -0.72 3.94 -17.59
N GLU A 294 -1.37 4.10 -18.74
CA GLU A 294 -2.49 5.01 -18.94
C GLU A 294 -3.73 4.59 -18.13
N ALA A 295 -4.01 3.29 -18.01
CA ALA A 295 -5.12 2.78 -17.22
C ALA A 295 -4.91 2.95 -15.71
N VAL A 296 -3.64 3.05 -15.28
CA VAL A 296 -3.25 3.15 -13.87
C VAL A 296 -2.98 4.61 -13.45
N ILE A 297 -2.95 5.55 -14.40
CA ILE A 297 -2.52 6.93 -14.17
C ILE A 297 -3.36 7.65 -13.11
N GLU A 298 -4.68 7.37 -13.10
CA GLU A 298 -5.62 7.99 -12.16
C GLU A 298 -5.31 7.60 -10.71
N GLU A 299 -4.87 6.35 -10.49
CA GLU A 299 -4.49 5.80 -9.19
C GLU A 299 -2.99 5.74 -8.96
N SER A 300 -2.23 6.51 -9.73
CA SER A 300 -0.77 6.50 -9.68
C SER A 300 -0.22 6.73 -8.26
N CYS A 301 -0.89 7.56 -7.45
CA CYS A 301 -0.54 7.79 -6.05
C CYS A 301 -0.40 6.49 -5.24
N ILE A 302 -1.45 5.68 -5.22
CA ILE A 302 -1.49 4.48 -4.39
C ILE A 302 -0.58 3.39 -4.96
N VAL A 303 -0.38 3.40 -6.29
CA VAL A 303 0.54 2.53 -7.01
C VAL A 303 1.99 2.87 -6.68
N PHE A 304 2.36 4.15 -6.60
CA PHE A 304 3.68 4.57 -6.13
C PHE A 304 3.91 4.14 -4.69
N ARG A 305 2.89 4.25 -3.81
CA ARG A 305 2.99 3.79 -2.42
C ARG A 305 3.23 2.28 -2.35
N ALA A 306 2.51 1.51 -3.18
CA ALA A 306 2.74 0.07 -3.32
C ALA A 306 4.15 -0.24 -3.84
N ALA A 307 4.61 0.48 -4.88
CA ALA A 307 5.94 0.30 -5.46
C ALA A 307 7.05 0.60 -4.44
N GLU A 308 6.88 1.66 -3.64
CA GLU A 308 7.84 2.05 -2.61
C GLU A 308 8.15 0.90 -1.62
N ALA A 309 7.14 0.10 -1.25
CA ALA A 309 7.30 -1.04 -0.35
C ALA A 309 8.28 -2.11 -0.91
N TRP A 310 8.41 -2.20 -2.24
CA TRP A 310 9.25 -3.18 -2.95
C TRP A 310 10.50 -2.61 -3.60
N LEU A 311 10.54 -1.31 -3.87
CA LEU A 311 11.70 -0.65 -4.46
C LEU A 311 12.72 -0.20 -3.42
N ASN A 312 12.30 0.02 -2.17
CA ASN A 312 13.18 0.43 -1.07
C ASN A 312 14.40 -0.48 -0.87
N TRP A 313 15.33 -0.09 -0.01
CA TRP A 313 16.63 -0.75 0.09
C TRP A 313 16.72 -1.83 1.16
N SER A 314 15.57 -2.21 1.75
CA SER A 314 15.44 -3.28 2.73
C SER A 314 15.90 -4.63 2.17
N VAL A 315 16.20 -5.58 3.07
CA VAL A 315 16.61 -6.93 2.68
C VAL A 315 15.48 -7.67 1.97
N HIS A 316 14.24 -7.53 2.46
CA HIS A 316 13.04 -8.16 1.87
C HIS A 316 12.74 -7.65 0.45
N ALA A 317 12.86 -6.33 0.23
CA ALA A 317 12.70 -5.74 -1.10
C ALA A 317 13.73 -6.29 -2.11
N ARG A 318 14.95 -6.62 -1.68
CA ARG A 318 15.99 -7.17 -2.57
C ARG A 318 15.72 -8.59 -3.03
N SER A 319 14.98 -9.38 -2.25
CA SER A 319 14.59 -10.75 -2.61
C SER A 319 13.35 -10.82 -3.49
N PHE A 320 12.70 -9.69 -3.76
CA PHE A 320 11.50 -9.67 -4.60
C PHE A 320 11.84 -9.94 -6.06
N SER A 321 11.17 -10.94 -6.65
CA SER A 321 11.42 -11.41 -8.03
C SER A 321 11.13 -10.36 -9.08
N LEU A 322 10.03 -9.60 -8.93
CA LEU A 322 9.55 -8.61 -9.92
C LEU A 322 10.13 -7.21 -9.73
N ARG A 323 11.21 -7.08 -8.96
CA ARG A 323 11.71 -5.77 -8.54
C ARG A 323 12.13 -4.89 -9.72
N SER A 324 12.67 -5.48 -10.78
CA SER A 324 13.12 -4.74 -11.97
C SER A 324 11.94 -4.31 -12.84
N GLU A 325 10.92 -5.15 -12.94
CA GLU A 325 9.68 -4.93 -13.66
C GLU A 325 8.87 -3.82 -12.99
N VAL A 326 8.71 -3.90 -11.65
CA VAL A 326 8.08 -2.83 -10.86
C VAL A 326 8.85 -1.52 -11.00
N ALA A 327 10.18 -1.54 -10.99
CA ALA A 327 10.99 -0.34 -11.18
C ALA A 327 10.76 0.29 -12.56
N ASN A 328 10.71 -0.52 -13.63
CA ASN A 328 10.47 -0.03 -15.00
C ASN A 328 9.08 0.58 -15.11
N PHE A 329 8.06 -0.18 -14.69
CA PHE A 329 6.66 0.27 -14.69
C PHE A 329 6.48 1.57 -13.91
N THR A 330 7.11 1.67 -12.73
CA THR A 330 7.03 2.88 -11.91
C THR A 330 7.70 4.08 -12.56
N LEU A 331 8.80 3.89 -13.30
CA LEU A 331 9.43 4.95 -14.07
C LEU A 331 8.61 5.36 -15.30
N ASP A 332 7.96 4.41 -15.98
CA ASP A 332 6.99 4.70 -17.06
C ASP A 332 5.82 5.54 -16.54
N LEU A 333 5.22 5.11 -15.43
CA LEU A 333 4.14 5.82 -14.76
C LEU A 333 4.59 7.21 -14.30
N ALA A 334 5.76 7.33 -13.68
CA ALA A 334 6.33 8.61 -13.27
C ALA A 334 6.57 9.55 -14.46
N GLN A 335 6.89 9.02 -15.65
CA GLN A 335 7.05 9.81 -16.86
C GLN A 335 5.71 10.44 -17.27
N ALA A 336 4.68 9.60 -17.39
CA ALA A 336 3.34 10.03 -17.79
C ALA A 336 2.75 11.07 -16.81
N VAL A 337 3.06 10.89 -15.52
CA VAL A 337 2.50 11.66 -14.41
C VAL A 337 3.26 12.98 -14.17
N LEU A 338 4.59 12.94 -14.06
CA LEU A 338 5.41 14.10 -13.69
C LEU A 338 5.87 14.91 -14.90
N LEU A 339 5.98 14.28 -16.06
CA LEU A 339 6.44 14.88 -17.31
C LEU A 339 5.40 14.70 -18.42
N PRO A 340 4.13 15.08 -18.19
CA PRO A 340 3.08 14.88 -19.19
C PRO A 340 3.40 15.66 -20.46
N ASP A 341 3.01 15.09 -21.61
CA ASP A 341 3.14 15.78 -22.89
C ASP A 341 2.42 17.15 -22.83
N PRO A 342 2.96 18.17 -23.52
CA PRO A 342 2.46 19.54 -23.45
C PRO A 342 1.07 19.75 -24.06
N ASN A 343 0.33 18.68 -24.41
CA ASN A 343 -1.02 18.78 -24.93
C ASN A 343 -2.00 19.26 -23.83
N PRO A 344 -2.52 20.49 -23.92
CA PRO A 344 -3.20 21.18 -22.80
C PRO A 344 -4.51 20.52 -22.35
N GLU A 345 -5.17 19.72 -23.19
CA GLU A 345 -6.47 19.12 -22.84
C GLU A 345 -6.35 18.02 -21.76
N HIS A 346 -5.21 17.34 -21.70
CA HIS A 346 -4.97 16.26 -20.72
C HIS A 346 -4.16 16.70 -19.49
N THR A 347 -3.45 17.83 -19.54
CA THR A 347 -2.45 18.18 -18.51
C THR A 347 -3.06 18.69 -17.20
N TRP A 348 -4.25 19.30 -17.23
CA TRP A 348 -4.80 19.98 -16.05
C TRP A 348 -5.44 19.01 -15.05
N ALA A 349 -6.15 17.98 -15.51
CA ALA A 349 -6.76 16.97 -14.65
C ALA A 349 -5.69 16.16 -13.89
N THR A 350 -4.62 15.74 -14.59
CA THR A 350 -3.54 14.93 -14.02
C THR A 350 -2.72 15.68 -12.98
N ARG A 351 -2.42 16.97 -13.20
CA ARG A 351 -1.60 17.78 -12.27
C ARG A 351 -2.28 18.11 -10.94
N HIS A 352 -3.61 18.22 -10.91
CA HIS A 352 -4.32 18.56 -9.67
C HIS A 352 -4.40 17.39 -8.69
N ARG A 353 -4.41 16.14 -9.18
CA ARG A 353 -4.53 14.94 -8.33
C ARG A 353 -3.23 14.57 -7.60
N LEU A 354 -2.07 14.99 -8.11
CA LEU A 354 -0.76 14.59 -7.58
C LEU A 354 -0.28 15.38 -6.36
N ARG A 355 -0.82 16.57 -6.10
CA ARG A 355 -0.19 17.56 -5.20
C ARG A 355 0.14 17.04 -3.79
N ASP A 356 -0.59 16.04 -3.30
CA ASP A 356 -0.36 15.48 -1.96
C ASP A 356 0.57 14.25 -1.95
N PHE A 357 0.89 13.69 -3.12
CA PHE A 357 1.50 12.36 -3.24
C PHE A 357 2.69 12.25 -4.21
N GLU A 358 3.12 13.35 -4.82
CA GLU A 358 4.36 13.41 -5.62
C GLU A 358 5.58 12.86 -4.87
N SER A 359 5.59 12.93 -3.53
CA SER A 359 6.65 12.36 -2.70
C SER A 359 6.86 10.86 -2.92
N ASN A 360 5.80 10.08 -3.15
CA ASN A 360 5.91 8.64 -3.35
C ASN A 360 6.55 8.34 -4.71
N ALA A 361 6.18 9.11 -5.74
CA ALA A 361 6.80 9.02 -7.05
C ALA A 361 8.30 9.37 -6.98
N PHE A 362 8.66 10.46 -6.29
CA PHE A 362 10.05 10.85 -6.10
C PHE A 362 10.85 9.80 -5.32
N ALA A 363 10.26 9.21 -4.26
CA ALA A 363 10.87 8.12 -3.51
C ALA A 363 11.16 6.92 -4.42
N CYS A 364 10.19 6.50 -5.22
CA CYS A 364 10.35 5.41 -6.17
C CYS A 364 11.47 5.67 -7.19
N ILE A 365 11.55 6.89 -7.76
CA ILE A 365 12.63 7.26 -8.70
C ILE A 365 14.01 7.12 -8.03
N VAL A 366 14.15 7.61 -6.79
CA VAL A 366 15.39 7.51 -6.01
C VAL A 366 15.75 6.06 -5.73
N PHE A 367 14.77 5.25 -5.30
CA PHE A 367 15.01 3.84 -4.98
C PHE A 367 15.35 3.00 -6.21
N SER A 368 14.74 3.29 -7.35
CA SER A 368 15.03 2.68 -8.65
C SER A 368 16.46 2.92 -9.15
N LEU A 369 17.20 3.90 -8.60
CA LEU A 369 18.60 4.18 -8.98
C LEU A 369 19.52 2.96 -8.86
N ARG A 370 19.23 2.03 -7.94
CA ARG A 370 20.00 0.78 -7.76
C ARG A 370 19.61 -0.35 -8.71
N ILE A 371 18.54 -0.15 -9.47
CA ILE A 371 17.91 -1.18 -10.29
C ILE A 371 18.01 -0.79 -11.76
N ILE A 372 17.58 0.43 -12.11
CA ILE A 372 17.57 1.00 -13.47
C ILE A 372 18.32 2.33 -13.44
N LEU A 373 19.66 2.24 -13.50
CA LEU A 373 20.55 3.37 -13.25
C LEU A 373 20.29 4.55 -14.20
N ASP A 374 20.41 4.33 -15.51
CA ASP A 374 20.43 5.41 -16.51
C ASP A 374 19.13 6.21 -16.52
N ARG A 375 17.98 5.52 -16.46
CA ARG A 375 16.66 6.16 -16.49
C ARG A 375 16.37 6.91 -15.19
N SER A 376 16.75 6.37 -14.04
CA SER A 376 16.65 7.08 -12.75
C SER A 376 17.56 8.32 -12.71
N ILE A 377 18.79 8.24 -13.23
CA ILE A 377 19.69 9.41 -13.34
C ILE A 377 19.03 10.51 -14.16
N TRP A 378 18.49 10.15 -15.33
CA TRP A 378 17.80 11.08 -16.22
C TRP A 378 16.64 11.78 -15.51
N PHE A 379 15.75 11.02 -14.86
CA PHE A 379 14.63 11.59 -14.10
C PHE A 379 15.07 12.56 -13.00
N LEU A 380 16.06 12.16 -12.20
CA LEU A 380 16.56 12.99 -11.11
C LEU A 380 17.16 14.31 -11.65
N ARG A 381 17.87 14.26 -12.79
CA ARG A 381 18.39 15.46 -13.47
C ARG A 381 17.29 16.35 -14.01
N VAL A 382 16.28 15.78 -14.67
CA VAL A 382 15.12 16.53 -15.18
C VAL A 382 14.39 17.25 -14.05
N LEU A 383 14.08 16.54 -12.95
CA LEU A 383 13.38 17.11 -11.80
C LEU A 383 14.20 18.18 -11.06
N ALA A 384 15.53 18.05 -11.07
CA ALA A 384 16.47 19.05 -10.55
C ALA A 384 16.79 20.18 -11.55
N GLY A 385 16.15 20.22 -12.72
CA GLY A 385 16.40 21.24 -13.75
C GLY A 385 17.79 21.18 -14.37
N ARG A 386 18.49 20.04 -14.29
CA ARG A 386 19.82 19.80 -14.90
C ARG A 386 19.73 19.33 -16.35
N GLU A 387 18.59 18.80 -16.74
CA GLU A 387 18.30 18.38 -18.10
C GLU A 387 17.03 19.07 -18.60
N ILE A 388 17.08 19.63 -19.80
CA ILE A 388 15.98 20.42 -20.37
C ILE A 388 15.05 19.49 -21.11
N VAL A 389 13.78 19.48 -20.70
CA VAL A 389 12.67 18.83 -21.39
C VAL A 389 11.56 19.84 -21.63
N PRO A 390 10.61 19.59 -22.55
CA PRO A 390 9.49 20.50 -22.77
C PRO A 390 8.76 20.91 -21.47
N ALA A 391 8.68 20.00 -20.49
CA ALA A 391 7.98 20.23 -19.22
C ALA A 391 8.66 21.21 -18.25
N ASN A 392 9.99 21.38 -18.31
CA ASN A 392 10.74 22.27 -17.40
C ASN A 392 11.45 23.41 -18.14
N ARG A 393 11.23 23.52 -19.45
CA ARG A 393 11.81 24.58 -20.28
C ARG A 393 11.28 25.93 -19.84
N LEU A 394 12.21 26.86 -19.60
CA LEU A 394 11.91 28.24 -19.27
C LEU A 394 11.40 28.98 -20.51
N GLU A 395 10.10 28.89 -20.75
CA GLU A 395 9.45 29.72 -21.75
C GLU A 395 9.43 31.19 -21.27
N PRO A 396 9.65 32.17 -22.17
CA PRO A 396 9.46 33.57 -21.83
C PRO A 396 8.02 33.74 -21.36
N ARG A 397 7.81 33.97 -20.05
CA ARG A 397 6.48 34.29 -19.53
C ARG A 397 6.05 35.60 -20.20
N GLN A 398 5.15 35.51 -21.18
CA GLN A 398 4.27 36.62 -21.47
C GLN A 398 3.39 36.73 -20.23
N GLU A 399 3.60 37.75 -19.40
CA GLU A 399 2.70 38.00 -18.27
C GLU A 399 1.26 37.99 -18.82
N ILE A 400 0.45 37.01 -18.40
CA ILE A 400 -0.96 36.97 -18.74
C ILE A 400 -1.59 38.11 -17.96
N ILE A 401 -1.79 39.19 -18.69
CA ILE A 401 -2.51 40.39 -18.29
C ILE A 401 -3.91 39.96 -17.87
N GLY A 402 -4.19 40.05 -16.57
CA GLY A 402 -5.56 40.05 -16.08
C GLY A 402 -6.35 41.14 -16.80
N THR A 403 -7.45 40.76 -17.44
CA THR A 403 -8.34 41.60 -18.21
C THR A 403 -8.98 42.69 -17.33
N THR A 404 -8.28 43.80 -17.13
CA THR A 404 -8.89 45.10 -16.86
C THR A 404 -8.24 46.15 -17.75
N PRO A 405 -9.03 46.92 -18.51
CA PRO A 405 -8.51 47.76 -19.59
C PRO A 405 -7.95 49.08 -19.04
N SER A 406 -6.62 49.16 -18.89
CA SER A 406 -5.89 50.40 -19.09
C SER A 406 -4.70 50.13 -20.02
N ASP A 407 -4.95 50.37 -21.31
CA ASP A 407 -4.25 49.74 -22.45
C ASP A 407 -2.89 50.38 -22.80
N ASP A 408 -2.40 51.34 -22.00
CA ASP A 408 -1.09 51.99 -22.22
C ASP A 408 0.03 51.43 -21.33
N LEU A 409 -0.26 50.95 -20.12
CA LEU A 409 0.75 50.30 -19.25
C LEU A 409 1.06 48.87 -19.71
N LEU A 410 0.09 48.21 -20.34
CA LEU A 410 0.16 46.81 -20.75
C LEU A 410 0.93 46.61 -22.06
N ARG A 411 0.90 47.62 -22.96
CA ARG A 411 1.80 47.65 -24.13
C ARG A 411 3.26 47.93 -23.72
N MET A 412 3.50 48.55 -22.56
CA MET A 412 4.84 48.85 -22.05
C MET A 412 5.55 47.67 -21.36
N LEU A 413 4.85 46.58 -21.05
CA LEU A 413 5.39 45.37 -20.39
C LEU A 413 5.82 44.27 -21.38
N ARG A 414 5.70 44.48 -22.70
CA ARG A 414 6.33 43.61 -23.72
C ARG A 414 7.83 43.88 -23.85
N GLY A 415 8.56 43.81 -22.74
CA GLY A 415 10.02 43.75 -22.77
C GLY A 415 10.46 42.36 -23.19
N ASN A 416 11.41 42.26 -24.11
CA ASN A 416 12.12 41.00 -24.36
C ASN A 416 12.89 40.67 -23.08
N GLY A 417 12.36 39.77 -22.25
CA GLY A 417 13.10 39.27 -21.10
C GLY A 417 14.39 38.62 -21.59
N VAL A 418 15.53 38.99 -21.01
CA VAL A 418 16.80 38.32 -21.28
C VAL A 418 16.97 37.26 -20.21
N LEU A 419 17.03 35.99 -20.61
CA LEU A 419 17.34 34.89 -19.69
C LEU A 419 18.76 35.09 -19.16
N GLN A 420 18.90 35.28 -17.86
CA GLN A 420 20.23 35.35 -17.26
C GLN A 420 20.91 33.98 -17.37
N PRO A 421 22.20 33.94 -17.72
CA PRO A 421 22.94 32.69 -17.70
C PRO A 421 22.93 32.13 -16.27
N GLY A 422 22.43 30.91 -16.12
CA GLY A 422 22.47 30.20 -14.84
C GLY A 422 23.90 29.83 -14.46
N HIS A 423 24.11 29.51 -13.17
CA HIS A 423 25.38 28.99 -12.69
C HIS A 423 25.75 27.68 -13.41
N PRO A 424 27.01 27.45 -13.84
CA PRO A 424 27.38 26.25 -14.62
C PRO A 424 27.09 24.93 -13.88
N ASN A 425 27.26 24.93 -12.56
CA ASN A 425 26.95 23.78 -11.69
C ASN A 425 25.52 23.83 -11.09
N GLY A 426 24.75 24.88 -11.39
CA GLY A 426 23.37 25.04 -10.93
C GLY A 426 22.37 24.40 -11.90
N PRO A 427 21.05 24.61 -11.71
CA PRO A 427 20.07 24.21 -12.70
C PRO A 427 20.25 24.99 -14.01
N VAL A 428 19.95 24.36 -15.13
CA VAL A 428 19.86 24.98 -16.46
C VAL A 428 18.41 25.25 -16.89
N ALA A 429 17.45 24.72 -16.13
CA ALA A 429 16.01 24.81 -16.36
C ALA A 429 15.27 25.13 -15.05
N GLU A 430 13.93 25.19 -15.08
CA GLU A 430 13.14 25.32 -13.85
C GLU A 430 13.28 24.07 -12.98
N VAL A 431 13.49 24.26 -11.68
CA VAL A 431 13.54 23.17 -10.69
C VAL A 431 12.14 22.90 -10.18
N ASN A 432 11.71 21.63 -10.15
CA ASN A 432 10.44 21.27 -9.53
C ASN A 432 10.52 21.58 -8.01
N GLN A 433 9.71 22.54 -7.54
CA GLN A 433 9.76 23.00 -6.15
C GLN A 433 9.38 21.91 -5.13
N GLN A 434 8.43 21.03 -5.46
CA GLN A 434 8.05 19.93 -4.58
C GLN A 434 9.14 18.88 -4.49
N PHE A 435 9.80 18.58 -5.61
CA PHE A 435 10.98 17.72 -5.64
C PHE A 435 12.13 18.30 -4.81
N ARG A 436 12.44 19.59 -4.99
CA ARG A 436 13.43 20.31 -4.16
C ARG A 436 13.10 20.19 -2.68
N LYS A 437 11.84 20.45 -2.30
CA LYS A 437 11.37 20.33 -0.92
C LYS A 437 11.49 18.90 -0.41
N PHE A 438 11.10 17.90 -1.20
CA PHE A 438 11.18 16.48 -0.87
C PHE A 438 12.62 16.03 -0.60
N MET A 439 13.55 16.33 -1.53
CA MET A 439 14.95 15.93 -1.42
C MET A 439 15.67 16.58 -0.24
N LEU A 440 15.30 17.81 0.14
CA LEU A 440 15.89 18.56 1.25
C LEU A 440 15.15 18.37 2.60
N ARG A 441 13.96 17.76 2.59
CA ARG A 441 13.19 17.43 3.80
C ARG A 441 13.85 16.30 4.61
N GLN A 442 13.42 16.13 5.86
CA GLN A 442 13.87 15.05 6.76
C GLN A 442 15.40 14.96 6.93
N ASN A 443 16.09 16.09 6.87
CA ASN A 443 17.55 16.21 6.90
C ASN A 443 18.25 15.61 5.66
N GLY A 444 17.63 15.76 4.48
CA GLY A 444 18.22 15.35 3.20
C GLY A 444 18.22 13.84 3.00
N PHE A 445 17.25 13.12 3.57
CA PHE A 445 17.20 11.66 3.57
C PHE A 445 17.43 11.04 2.18
N TYR A 446 16.57 11.39 1.23
CA TYR A 446 16.60 10.85 -0.13
C TYR A 446 17.82 11.32 -0.91
N LEU A 447 18.27 12.56 -0.70
CA LEU A 447 19.50 13.07 -1.30
C LEU A 447 20.74 12.31 -0.79
N ASN A 448 20.82 12.05 0.52
CA ASN A 448 21.88 11.24 1.10
C ASN A 448 21.85 9.81 0.55
N ALA A 449 20.66 9.26 0.32
CA ALA A 449 20.48 7.99 -0.36
C ALA A 449 21.16 8.02 -1.76
N VAL A 450 20.85 9.03 -2.57
CA VAL A 450 21.48 9.19 -3.89
C VAL A 450 22.99 9.35 -3.77
N ILE A 451 23.49 10.16 -2.84
CA ILE A 451 24.92 10.35 -2.58
C ILE A 451 25.62 9.02 -2.24
N LEU A 452 25.02 8.21 -1.38
CA LEU A 452 25.56 6.91 -0.99
C LEU A 452 25.62 5.90 -2.14
N THR A 453 24.72 6.03 -3.11
CA THR A 453 24.60 5.09 -4.23
C THR A 453 25.36 5.56 -5.46
N HIS A 454 25.32 6.86 -5.75
CA HIS A 454 25.94 7.50 -6.91
C HIS A 454 26.47 8.89 -6.52
N PRO A 455 27.67 8.97 -5.90
CA PRO A 455 28.15 10.21 -5.26
C PRO A 455 28.23 11.42 -6.19
N GLN A 456 28.69 11.22 -7.43
CA GLN A 456 28.80 12.29 -8.43
C GLN A 456 27.43 12.90 -8.78
N LEU A 457 26.40 12.06 -8.88
CA LEU A 457 25.03 12.52 -9.12
C LEU A 457 24.50 13.23 -7.88
N GLY A 458 24.75 12.67 -6.68
CA GLY A 458 24.35 13.29 -5.43
C GLY A 458 24.89 14.70 -5.26
N VAL A 459 26.16 14.93 -5.64
CA VAL A 459 26.79 16.27 -5.69
C VAL A 459 26.08 17.18 -6.69
N GLU A 460 25.88 16.68 -7.91
CA GLU A 460 25.20 17.42 -8.99
C GLU A 460 23.80 17.87 -8.56
N LEU A 461 23.00 16.95 -7.99
CA LEU A 461 21.67 17.25 -7.49
C LEU A 461 21.71 18.19 -6.28
N PHE A 462 22.65 18.02 -5.36
CA PHE A 462 22.79 18.94 -4.21
C PHE A 462 22.96 20.38 -4.70
N LEU A 463 23.93 20.61 -5.60
CA LEU A 463 24.20 21.93 -6.15
C LEU A 463 23.00 22.49 -6.93
N ALA A 464 22.38 21.67 -7.79
CA ALA A 464 21.20 22.07 -8.55
C ALA A 464 20.02 22.46 -7.64
N LEU A 465 19.80 21.73 -6.54
CA LEU A 465 18.72 21.99 -5.61
C LEU A 465 19.02 23.13 -4.63
N THR A 466 20.29 23.52 -4.46
CA THR A 466 20.65 24.65 -3.60
C THR A 466 20.78 25.95 -4.35
N ILE A 467 21.30 25.95 -5.58
CA ILE A 467 21.55 27.15 -6.40
C ILE A 467 20.25 27.65 -7.04
N GLN A 468 20.10 28.97 -7.18
CA GLN A 468 18.94 29.59 -7.80
C GLN A 468 18.83 29.20 -9.29
N PRO A 469 17.64 28.81 -9.78
CA PRO A 469 17.43 28.53 -11.20
C PRO A 469 17.57 29.79 -12.07
N PRO A 470 17.88 29.61 -13.37
CA PRO A 470 17.92 30.71 -14.31
C PRO A 470 16.55 31.40 -14.38
N HIS A 471 16.55 32.72 -14.47
CA HIS A 471 15.34 33.53 -14.50
C HIS A 471 15.48 34.64 -15.55
N TYR A 472 14.35 35.09 -16.09
CA TYR A 472 14.31 36.20 -17.02
C TYR A 472 14.44 37.52 -16.26
N LEU A 473 15.40 38.36 -16.66
CA LEU A 473 15.44 39.76 -16.26
C LEU A 473 14.73 40.60 -17.30
N TYR A 474 13.78 41.42 -16.84
CA TYR A 474 13.04 42.36 -17.65
C TYR A 474 13.59 43.77 -17.39
N GLU A 475 14.12 44.44 -18.43
CA GLU A 475 14.86 45.71 -18.36
C GLU A 475 14.14 46.87 -17.63
N ARG A 476 12.81 46.79 -17.44
CA ARG A 476 12.02 47.87 -16.80
C ARG A 476 11.72 47.65 -15.33
N VAL A 477 11.88 46.44 -14.79
CA VAL A 477 11.69 46.16 -13.35
C VAL A 477 12.85 46.76 -12.52
N GLN A 478 14.05 46.84 -13.09
CA GLN A 478 15.23 47.41 -12.44
C GLN A 478 15.08 48.89 -12.04
N ARG A 479 14.26 49.69 -12.73
CA ARG A 479 14.14 51.13 -12.43
C ARG A 479 13.33 51.48 -11.18
N ASN A 480 12.48 50.58 -10.68
CA ASN A 480 11.66 50.84 -9.49
C ASN A 480 12.02 49.97 -8.28
N TYR A 481 12.70 48.84 -8.46
CA TYR A 481 13.14 48.01 -7.33
C TYR A 481 14.41 48.52 -6.64
N ASP A 482 15.23 49.33 -7.32
CA ASP A 482 16.44 49.94 -6.75
C ASP A 482 16.16 50.88 -5.53
N VAL A 483 14.90 51.29 -5.32
CA VAL A 483 14.49 52.19 -4.22
C VAL A 483 13.85 51.44 -3.05
N LEU A 484 13.26 50.25 -3.26
CA LEU A 484 12.59 49.47 -2.21
C LEU A 484 13.37 48.23 -1.75
N ASP A 485 14.38 47.80 -2.50
CA ASP A 485 15.15 46.58 -2.18
C ASP A 485 16.45 46.86 -1.40
N ARG A 486 16.82 48.14 -1.22
CA ARG A 486 17.97 48.52 -0.37
C ARG A 486 17.73 48.28 1.13
N ASP A 487 16.47 48.16 1.55
CA ASP A 487 16.09 47.86 2.94
C ASP A 487 15.72 46.39 3.17
N ARG A 488 15.88 45.50 2.16
CA ARG A 488 15.72 44.05 2.32
C ARG A 488 17.03 43.30 2.59
N GLY A 489 18.05 44.01 3.03
CA GLY A 489 19.11 43.39 3.81
C GLY A 489 18.53 42.86 5.14
N THR A 490 18.51 41.53 5.30
CA THR A 490 18.47 40.78 6.58
C THR A 490 17.15 40.35 7.22
N ALA A 491 16.00 40.31 6.53
CA ALA A 491 14.85 39.55 7.05
C ALA A 491 13.89 39.03 5.97
N GLY A 492 14.01 37.73 5.65
CA GLY A 492 12.86 36.92 5.21
C GLY A 492 12.57 36.78 3.71
N SER A 493 13.58 36.70 2.84
CA SER A 493 13.39 36.00 1.56
C SER A 493 13.94 34.58 1.68
N ASP A 494 13.28 33.60 1.05
CA ASP A 494 13.73 32.21 0.95
C ASP A 494 15.00 32.05 0.07
N ASP A 495 15.81 33.11 -0.01
CA ASP A 495 17.07 33.15 -0.71
C ASP A 495 18.15 32.46 0.13
N ILE A 496 19.14 31.93 -0.57
CA ILE A 496 20.27 31.20 -0.01
C ILE A 496 21.07 32.16 0.87
N ASP A 497 20.77 32.18 2.15
CA ASP A 497 21.71 32.67 3.13
C ASP A 497 22.79 31.59 3.30
N VAL A 498 23.94 31.85 2.66
CA VAL A 498 25.16 31.04 2.75
C VAL A 498 25.58 30.85 4.21
N CYS A 499 25.11 31.69 5.15
CA CYS A 499 25.32 31.54 6.59
C CYS A 499 24.30 30.64 7.31
N THR A 500 23.13 30.37 6.72
CA THR A 500 22.16 29.35 7.18
C THR A 500 22.17 28.10 6.32
N PHE A 501 23.31 27.83 5.67
CA PHE A 501 23.65 26.53 5.11
C PHE A 501 23.25 25.45 6.12
N LYS A 502 22.25 24.62 5.80
CA LYS A 502 21.97 23.43 6.61
C LYS A 502 23.15 22.52 6.36
N PHE A 503 24.16 22.60 7.22
CA PHE A 503 25.39 21.83 7.15
C PHE A 503 25.13 20.32 7.09
N LEU A 504 23.95 19.83 7.49
CA LEU A 504 23.66 18.41 7.63
C LEU A 504 23.90 17.53 6.37
N PRO A 505 23.43 17.84 5.15
CA PRO A 505 23.78 17.06 3.97
C PRO A 505 25.28 17.12 3.65
N LEU A 506 25.92 18.28 3.88
CA LEU A 506 27.37 18.46 3.68
C LEU A 506 28.19 17.73 4.77
N LEU A 507 27.69 17.65 6.00
CA LEU A 507 28.23 16.89 7.12
C LEU A 507 28.04 15.39 6.91
N SER A 508 26.90 14.98 6.34
CA SER A 508 26.67 13.61 5.88
C SER A 508 27.66 13.25 4.77
N LEU A 509 27.84 14.13 3.77
CA LEU A 509 28.90 14.01 2.75
C LEU A 509 30.30 13.92 3.38
N LEU A 510 30.61 14.72 4.39
CA LEU A 510 31.89 14.64 5.13
C LEU A 510 32.04 13.31 5.89
N GLN A 511 30.97 12.75 6.44
CA GLN A 511 30.96 11.44 7.09
C GLN A 511 31.07 10.27 6.10
N ILE A 512 30.65 10.47 4.85
CA ILE A 512 30.61 9.43 3.81
C ILE A 512 31.87 9.47 2.93
N ALA A 513 32.31 10.66 2.52
CA ALA A 513 33.40 10.89 1.58
C ALA A 513 33.92 12.34 1.67
N GLU A 514 34.87 12.58 2.57
CA GLU A 514 35.48 13.90 2.83
C GLU A 514 35.95 14.63 1.55
N GLY A 515 36.63 13.93 0.63
CA GLY A 515 37.08 14.52 -0.63
C GLY A 515 35.95 15.04 -1.53
N ILE A 516 34.78 14.42 -1.46
CA ILE A 516 33.60 14.86 -2.21
C ILE A 516 33.01 16.13 -1.59
N ALA A 517 32.90 16.17 -0.25
CA ALA A 517 32.46 17.37 0.44
C ALA A 517 33.41 18.55 0.21
N ILE A 518 34.72 18.31 0.22
CA ILE A 518 35.74 19.31 -0.13
C ILE A 518 35.52 19.81 -1.55
N SER A 519 35.32 18.91 -2.54
CA SER A 519 35.08 19.33 -3.92
C SER A 519 33.80 20.15 -4.09
N ILE A 520 32.74 19.87 -3.32
CA ILE A 520 31.51 20.68 -3.31
C ILE A 520 31.82 22.07 -2.77
N VAL A 521 32.53 22.17 -1.65
CA VAL A 521 32.92 23.44 -1.04
C VAL A 521 33.82 24.23 -1.98
N GLU A 522 34.83 23.61 -2.58
CA GLU A 522 35.73 24.24 -3.55
C GLU A 522 34.97 24.74 -4.79
N ASN A 523 34.09 23.91 -5.36
CA ASN A 523 33.26 24.31 -6.51
C ASN A 523 32.22 25.38 -6.17
N SER A 524 31.82 25.49 -4.91
CA SER A 524 30.91 26.54 -4.43
C SER A 524 31.65 27.84 -4.06
N LEU A 525 32.97 27.77 -3.81
CA LEU A 525 33.83 28.89 -3.42
C LEU A 525 34.64 29.49 -4.59
N GLN A 526 34.69 28.83 -5.75
CA GLN A 526 35.34 29.36 -6.96
C GLN A 526 34.52 30.42 -7.70
N THR A 527 33.42 30.89 -7.10
CA THR A 527 32.61 32.06 -7.47
C THR A 527 32.86 33.20 -6.50
#